data_AF-A0A856MAI1-F1
#
_entry.id   AF-A0A856MAI1-F1
#
_cell.length_a   1.000
_cell.length_b   1.000
_cell.length_c   1.000
_cell.angle_alpha   90.00
_cell.angle_beta   90.00
_cell.angle_gamma   90.00
#
_symmetry.space_group_name_H-M   'P 1'
#
loop_
_entity.id
_entity.type
_entity.pdbx_description
1 polymer ?
#
loop_
_entity_poly.entity_id
_entity_poly.type
_entity_poly.pdbx_seq_one_letter_code
_entity_poly.pdbx_strand_id
1 'polypeptide(L)'
;MQNKSRKHKYKAIKQLVSSKIAIALSTYANFLHSECTNNINIPLSQGGYNGTILYISGIALRLAKFEKYPAIEIANGITSHISTNYDKDFKVQVVSPGWIHLELTHPLLAAWLQNLTVGGVIEQGALSREQGSKERLAGSKGDQERMSIGSFSMQHPIKSSISSFPFSSPNSGSLFTVQYAHARCCSLLRLGVHEGLIKLGESNVDQGDNVKQNLWSSIFTPNPIPWLNSDEKLRFNHPASYLLINELVRVVDKVEGSDFADSVNWEKAALDLSRVFETFWCKCQIFGKVKTASPELAQAKIGLVLATQSVLKFMLEEKLGYFALDEV
;
A
#
# COMPACT_ATOMS: atom_id res chain seq x y z
N MET A 1 20.00 -19.27 8.71
CA MET A 1 18.83 -18.37 8.83
C MET A 1 19.13 -17.10 8.04
N GLN A 2 18.65 -17.00 6.80
CA GLN A 2 18.83 -15.80 5.98
C GLN A 2 17.59 -14.91 6.13
N ASN A 3 17.77 -13.77 6.81
CA ASN A 3 16.77 -12.69 6.85
C ASN A 3 16.76 -12.01 5.48
N LYS A 4 15.94 -12.52 4.57
CA LYS A 4 15.66 -11.86 3.29
C LYS A 4 14.76 -10.66 3.62
N SER A 5 15.36 -9.47 3.73
CA SER A 5 14.63 -8.19 3.81
C SER A 5 13.72 -8.08 2.59
N ARG A 6 12.46 -8.49 2.75
CA ARG A 6 11.42 -8.34 1.74
C ARG A 6 11.03 -6.86 1.73
N LYS A 7 11.51 -6.11 0.75
CA LYS A 7 11.02 -4.76 0.45
C LYS A 7 9.50 -4.82 0.40
N HIS A 8 8.84 -4.07 1.28
CA HIS A 8 7.40 -4.10 1.40
C HIS A 8 6.73 -3.62 0.10
N LYS A 9 5.65 -4.30 -0.27
CA LYS A 9 4.95 -4.12 -1.55
C LYS A 9 4.28 -2.74 -1.69
N TYR A 10 4.06 -2.03 -0.58
CA TYR A 10 3.33 -0.77 -0.54
C TYR A 10 4.19 0.32 0.10
N LYS A 11 4.33 1.47 -0.56
CA LYS A 11 5.06 2.61 0.00
C LYS A 11 4.20 3.29 1.06
N ALA A 12 4.60 3.25 2.32
CA ALA A 12 3.93 4.01 3.38
C ALA A 12 4.02 5.52 3.15
N ILE A 13 2.93 6.21 3.42
CA ILE A 13 2.89 7.67 3.33
C ILE A 13 3.73 8.26 4.46
N LYS A 14 3.71 7.66 5.65
CA LYS A 14 4.57 8.07 6.77
C LYS A 14 6.05 8.08 6.39
N GLN A 15 6.52 7.09 5.63
CA GLN A 15 7.90 7.04 5.14
C GLN A 15 8.17 8.13 4.10
N LEU A 16 7.24 8.35 3.16
CA LEU A 16 7.36 9.45 2.20
C LEU A 16 7.51 10.79 2.91
N VAL A 17 6.59 11.10 3.83
CA VAL A 17 6.62 12.35 4.61
C VAL A 17 7.92 12.47 5.40
N SER A 18 8.32 11.40 6.09
CA SER A 18 9.58 11.38 6.85
C SER A 18 10.79 11.62 5.96
N SER A 19 10.83 11.04 4.75
CA SER A 19 11.94 11.25 3.81
C SER A 19 12.01 12.70 3.33
N LYS A 20 10.87 13.34 3.07
CA LYS A 20 10.84 14.75 2.62
C LYS A 20 11.24 15.70 3.73
N ILE A 21 10.80 15.44 4.97
CA ILE A 21 11.25 16.19 6.14
C ILE A 21 12.76 15.99 6.34
N ALA A 22 13.27 14.77 6.23
CA ALA A 22 14.71 14.49 6.35
C ALA A 22 15.55 15.26 5.31
N ILE A 23 15.10 15.31 4.05
CA ILE A 23 15.78 16.10 3.00
C ILE A 23 15.77 17.60 3.36
N ALA A 24 14.61 18.14 3.77
CA ALA A 24 14.49 19.53 4.16
C ALA A 24 15.37 19.88 5.37
N LEU A 25 15.48 18.97 6.34
CA LEU A 25 16.36 19.10 7.49
C LEU A 25 17.83 19.15 7.10
N SER A 26 18.29 18.25 6.22
CA SER A 26 19.68 18.26 5.76
C SER A 26 20.02 19.57 5.05
N THR A 27 19.11 20.09 4.22
CA THR A 27 19.31 21.40 3.57
C THR A 27 19.36 22.54 4.60
N TYR A 28 18.48 22.52 5.60
CA TYR A 28 18.45 23.51 6.67
C TYR A 28 19.72 23.49 7.54
N ALA A 29 20.17 22.31 7.96
CA ALA A 29 21.37 22.17 8.79
C ALA A 29 22.64 22.60 8.04
N ASN A 30 22.73 22.32 6.73
CA ASN A 30 23.81 22.81 5.88
C ASN A 30 23.84 24.34 5.81
N PHE A 31 22.66 24.98 5.74
CA PHE A 31 22.55 26.44 5.76
C PHE A 31 23.01 27.04 7.11
N LEU A 32 22.74 26.36 8.22
CA LEU A 32 23.14 26.81 9.55
C LEU A 32 24.54 26.39 10.00
N HIS A 33 25.31 25.67 9.17
CA HIS A 33 26.58 25.04 9.57
C HIS A 33 26.47 24.20 10.87
N SER A 34 25.33 23.54 11.07
CA SER A 34 25.00 22.75 12.28
C SER A 34 25.26 21.26 12.05
N GLU A 35 25.84 20.56 13.04
CA GLU A 35 26.05 19.09 13.01
C GLU A 35 24.76 18.28 13.23
N CYS A 36 23.59 18.93 13.32
CA CYS A 36 22.31 18.31 13.64
C CYS A 36 21.73 17.44 12.49
N THR A 37 22.40 16.38 12.05
CA THR A 37 21.86 15.54 10.96
C THR A 37 22.07 14.04 11.11
N ASN A 38 22.88 13.56 12.04
CA ASN A 38 23.11 12.12 12.14
C ASN A 38 22.07 11.47 13.07
N ASN A 39 21.03 10.88 12.45
CA ASN A 39 20.11 9.91 13.06
C ASN A 39 18.98 10.48 13.96
N ILE A 40 18.37 11.61 13.58
CA ILE A 40 17.23 12.15 14.31
C ILE A 40 15.95 11.40 13.91
N ASN A 41 15.38 10.64 14.85
CA ASN A 41 14.03 10.09 14.70
C ASN A 41 13.02 11.26 14.56
N ILE A 42 12.39 11.37 13.38
CA ILE A 42 11.42 12.41 13.06
C ILE A 42 10.09 12.03 13.73
N PRO A 43 9.67 12.75 14.80
CA PRO A 43 8.37 12.46 15.41
C PRO A 43 7.29 12.82 14.39
N LEU A 44 6.54 11.82 13.98
CA LEU A 44 5.49 11.97 12.99
C LEU A 44 4.23 11.22 13.46
N SER A 45 3.16 11.99 13.63
CA SER A 45 1.84 11.47 13.97
C SER A 45 0.88 11.75 12.82
N GLN A 46 0.03 10.78 12.50
CA GLN A 46 -1.05 10.99 11.54
C GLN A 46 -2.19 11.71 12.26
N GLY A 47 -2.48 12.93 11.83
CA GLY A 47 -3.69 13.67 12.16
C GLY A 47 -4.75 13.51 11.07
N GLY A 48 -5.94 14.03 11.31
CA GLY A 48 -6.99 14.14 10.29
C GLY A 48 -8.39 14.11 10.88
N TYR A 49 -9.22 15.03 10.41
CA TYR A 49 -10.68 15.01 10.49
C TYR A 49 -11.19 15.47 9.12
N ASN A 50 -12.36 14.98 8.68
CA ASN A 50 -13.06 15.47 7.49
C ASN A 50 -12.40 15.19 6.12
N GLY A 51 -11.68 14.08 5.99
CA GLY A 51 -11.30 13.53 4.68
C GLY A 51 -10.01 14.05 4.06
N THR A 52 -9.20 14.76 4.83
CA THR A 52 -7.79 15.03 4.51
C THR A 52 -6.88 14.03 5.22
N ILE A 53 -5.70 13.78 4.65
CA ILE A 53 -4.62 13.04 5.31
C ILE A 53 -3.60 14.07 5.79
N LEU A 54 -3.48 14.24 7.10
CA LEU A 54 -2.59 15.22 7.72
C LEU A 54 -1.50 14.50 8.50
N TYR A 55 -0.26 14.95 8.40
CA TYR A 55 0.81 14.55 9.29
C TYR A 55 1.30 15.74 10.10
N ILE A 56 1.54 15.50 11.39
CA ILE A 56 2.01 16.50 12.34
C ILE A 56 3.38 16.07 12.81
N SER A 57 4.38 16.95 12.60
CA SER A 57 5.73 16.75 13.09
C SER A 57 6.12 17.80 14.13
N GLY A 58 6.65 17.31 15.26
CA GLY A 58 7.24 18.14 16.31
C GLY A 58 8.76 18.28 16.20
N ILE A 59 9.32 18.04 15.01
CA ILE A 59 10.78 18.00 14.83
C ILE A 59 11.46 19.33 15.17
N ALA A 60 10.86 20.47 14.82
CA ALA A 60 11.42 21.77 15.12
C ALA A 60 11.47 22.06 16.63
N LEU A 61 10.45 21.60 17.39
CA LEU A 61 10.44 21.66 18.85
C LEU A 61 11.55 20.81 19.47
N ARG A 62 11.88 19.68 18.84
CA ARG A 62 12.98 18.82 19.27
C ARG A 62 14.33 19.48 18.99
N LEU A 63 14.50 20.07 17.81
CA LEU A 63 15.72 20.76 17.41
C LEU A 63 15.99 22.01 18.24
N ALA A 64 14.97 22.80 18.58
CA ALA A 64 15.10 24.00 19.42
C ALA A 64 15.62 23.71 20.85
N LYS A 65 15.64 22.45 21.29
CA LYS A 65 16.30 22.06 22.56
C LYS A 65 17.81 22.01 22.45
N PHE A 66 18.33 21.81 21.24
CA PHE A 66 19.76 21.66 20.95
C PHE A 66 20.31 22.90 20.25
N GLU A 67 19.50 23.52 19.40
CA GLU A 67 19.83 24.74 18.68
C GLU A 67 19.40 25.97 19.49
N LYS A 68 20.17 27.06 19.40
CA LYS A 68 19.84 28.33 20.06
C LYS A 68 18.76 29.15 19.32
N TYR A 69 18.02 28.50 18.43
CA TYR A 69 16.99 29.14 17.60
C TYR A 69 15.58 28.80 18.12
N PRO A 70 14.63 29.76 18.07
CA PRO A 70 13.24 29.49 18.36
C PRO A 70 12.67 28.39 17.45
N ALA A 71 11.88 27.47 18.02
CA ALA A 71 11.29 26.36 17.27
C ALA A 71 10.45 26.82 16.07
N ILE A 72 9.81 27.99 16.16
CA ILE A 72 9.04 28.56 15.06
C ILE A 72 9.92 28.94 13.87
N GLU A 73 11.14 29.45 14.12
CA GLU A 73 12.09 29.83 13.07
C GLU A 73 12.64 28.58 12.37
N ILE A 74 12.97 27.54 13.15
CA ILE A 74 13.37 26.23 12.63
C ILE A 74 12.25 25.64 11.76
N ALA A 75 11.00 25.66 12.25
CA ALA A 75 9.85 25.15 11.52
C ALA A 75 9.62 25.90 10.21
N ASN A 76 9.78 27.23 10.21
CA ASN A 76 9.67 28.05 9.00
C ASN A 76 10.77 27.73 7.98
N GLY A 77 12.03 27.53 8.42
CA GLY A 77 13.12 27.13 7.55
C GLY A 77 12.87 25.79 6.84
N ILE A 78 12.44 24.78 7.60
CA ILE A 78 12.07 23.45 7.07
C ILE A 78 10.88 23.58 6.10
N THR A 79 9.83 24.29 6.52
CA THR A 79 8.59 24.45 5.73
C THR A 79 8.83 25.20 4.43
N SER A 80 9.71 26.21 4.44
CA SER A 80 10.09 26.95 3.23
C SER A 80 10.68 25.99 2.19
N HIS A 81 11.60 25.12 2.59
CA HIS A 81 12.18 24.13 1.67
C HIS A 81 11.11 23.18 1.10
N ILE A 82 10.21 22.67 1.95
CA ILE A 82 9.16 21.75 1.49
C ILE A 82 8.20 22.46 0.55
N SER A 83 7.79 23.69 0.87
CA SER A 83 6.87 24.47 0.04
C SER A 83 7.48 24.83 -1.31
N THR A 84 8.79 25.03 -1.41
CA THR A 84 9.45 25.31 -2.70
C THR A 84 9.62 24.07 -3.57
N ASN A 85 9.85 22.90 -2.97
CA ASN A 85 10.25 21.70 -3.71
C ASN A 85 9.14 20.64 -3.86
N TYR A 86 8.11 20.71 -3.02
CA TYR A 86 7.08 19.69 -2.87
C TYR A 86 5.67 20.29 -2.71
N ASP A 87 5.41 21.49 -3.25
CA ASP A 87 4.10 22.17 -3.25
C ASP A 87 2.98 21.33 -3.88
N LYS A 88 3.32 20.56 -4.91
CA LYS A 88 2.39 19.62 -5.56
C LYS A 88 2.02 18.44 -4.69
N ASP A 89 2.88 18.07 -3.75
CA ASP A 89 2.74 16.89 -2.90
C ASP A 89 2.08 17.24 -1.56
N PHE A 90 2.42 18.40 -0.99
CA PHE A 90 2.00 18.80 0.35
C PHE A 90 1.55 20.26 0.40
N LYS A 91 0.44 20.49 1.12
CA LYS A 91 0.18 21.80 1.73
C LYS A 91 0.80 21.80 3.11
N VAL A 92 1.68 22.76 3.37
CA VAL A 92 2.43 22.82 4.63
C VAL A 92 2.05 24.06 5.41
N GLN A 93 1.90 23.91 6.72
CA GLN A 93 1.63 25.00 7.64
C GLN A 93 2.47 24.84 8.91
N VAL A 94 2.99 25.95 9.41
CA VAL A 94 3.61 26.01 10.73
C VAL A 94 2.56 26.47 11.75
N VAL A 95 2.45 25.73 12.86
CA VAL A 95 1.53 26.00 13.96
C VAL A 95 2.33 26.24 15.24
N SER A 96 1.98 27.27 16.00
CA SER A 96 2.68 27.60 17.26
C SER A 96 2.68 26.42 18.24
N PRO A 97 3.78 26.18 18.99
CA PRO A 97 5.02 26.97 19.03
C PRO A 97 6.10 26.53 18.00
N GLY A 98 5.79 25.63 17.06
CA GLY A 98 6.76 25.06 16.11
C GLY A 98 6.36 23.69 15.57
N TRP A 99 5.07 23.37 15.52
CA TRP A 99 4.53 22.18 14.88
C TRP A 99 4.49 22.36 13.37
N ILE A 100 4.87 21.34 12.62
CA ILE A 100 4.77 21.33 11.16
C ILE A 100 3.62 20.43 10.77
N HIS A 101 2.61 21.00 10.13
CA HIS A 101 1.45 20.31 9.58
C HIS A 101 1.67 20.09 8.09
N LEU A 102 1.59 18.84 7.63
CA LEU A 102 1.72 18.45 6.23
C LEU A 102 0.43 17.75 5.79
N GLU A 103 -0.43 18.46 5.07
CA GLU A 103 -1.61 17.88 4.42
C GLU A 103 -1.23 17.36 3.05
N LEU A 104 -1.58 16.11 2.75
CA LEU A 104 -1.39 15.53 1.42
C LEU A 104 -2.35 16.14 0.42
N THR A 105 -1.84 16.46 -0.77
CA THR A 105 -2.68 16.91 -1.88
C THR A 105 -3.46 15.74 -2.48
N HIS A 106 -4.57 16.05 -3.16
CA HIS A 106 -5.36 15.06 -3.87
C HIS A 106 -4.56 14.33 -4.97
N PRO A 107 -3.70 15.00 -5.78
CA PRO A 107 -2.83 14.32 -6.73
C PRO A 107 -1.89 13.29 -6.11
N LEU A 108 -1.22 13.64 -5.00
CA LEU A 108 -0.33 12.70 -4.31
C LEU A 108 -1.12 11.49 -3.79
N LEU A 109 -2.30 11.72 -3.21
CA LEU A 109 -3.16 10.65 -2.70
C LEU A 109 -3.68 9.75 -3.83
N ALA A 110 -4.03 10.31 -4.98
CA ALA A 110 -4.41 9.55 -6.17
C ALA A 110 -3.25 8.69 -6.70
N ALA A 111 -2.03 9.23 -6.79
CA ALA A 111 -0.85 8.47 -7.19
C ALA A 111 -0.55 7.33 -6.20
N TRP A 112 -0.70 7.59 -4.90
CA TRP A 112 -0.54 6.57 -3.87
C TRP A 112 -1.60 5.47 -3.97
N LEU A 113 -2.87 5.82 -4.14
CA LEU A 113 -3.96 4.85 -4.36
C LEU A 113 -3.73 4.01 -5.61
N GLN A 114 -3.26 4.63 -6.70
CA GLN A 114 -2.90 3.89 -7.91
C GLN A 114 -1.82 2.84 -7.63
N ASN A 115 -0.80 3.15 -6.83
CA ASN A 115 0.25 2.19 -6.47
C ASN A 115 -0.27 1.02 -5.64
N LEU A 116 -1.30 1.20 -4.82
CA LEU A 116 -1.95 0.09 -4.11
C LEU A 116 -2.68 -0.87 -5.06
N THR A 117 -3.20 -0.34 -6.18
CA THR A 117 -3.99 -1.11 -7.14
C THR A 117 -3.15 -1.88 -8.17
N VAL A 118 -1.94 -1.40 -8.50
CA VAL A 118 -1.11 -1.97 -9.58
C VAL A 118 -0.28 -3.18 -9.14
N GLY A 119 -0.31 -3.57 -7.85
CA GLY A 119 0.28 -4.85 -7.42
C GLY A 119 1.80 -5.01 -7.65
N GLY A 120 2.53 -3.94 -8.00
CA GLY A 120 3.98 -3.80 -7.95
C GLY A 120 4.81 -4.83 -8.71
N VAL A 121 4.95 -4.66 -10.02
CA VAL A 121 6.28 -4.80 -10.64
C VAL A 121 7.03 -3.50 -10.30
N ILE A 122 8.14 -3.59 -9.57
CA ILE A 122 9.08 -2.46 -9.43
C ILE A 122 10.17 -2.68 -10.47
N GLU A 123 10.21 -1.85 -11.51
CA GLU A 123 11.43 -1.64 -12.28
C GLU A 123 12.51 -1.05 -11.36
N GLN A 124 13.63 -1.75 -11.25
CA GLN A 124 14.83 -1.21 -10.62
C GLN A 124 15.48 -0.20 -11.57
N GLY A 125 15.54 1.05 -11.12
CA GLY A 125 16.53 2.07 -11.43
C GLY A 125 17.22 2.03 -12.79
N ALA A 126 16.72 2.81 -13.75
CA ALA A 126 17.57 3.42 -14.76
C ALA A 126 18.34 4.59 -14.12
N LEU A 127 19.51 4.28 -13.56
CA LEU A 127 20.60 5.24 -13.40
C LEU A 127 21.77 4.72 -14.23
N SER A 128 22.13 5.55 -15.20
CA SER A 128 23.08 5.34 -16.28
C SER A 128 24.41 4.71 -15.85
N ARG A 129 24.88 3.72 -16.63
CA ARG A 129 26.29 3.69 -17.05
C ARG A 129 26.51 2.86 -18.31
N GLU A 130 27.40 3.41 -19.12
CA GLU A 130 27.73 3.14 -20.51
C GLU A 130 28.29 1.73 -20.81
N GLN A 131 27.98 1.30 -22.03
CA GLN A 131 28.80 0.58 -23.01
C GLN A 131 30.07 -0.15 -22.54
N GLY A 132 30.11 -1.44 -22.87
CA GLY A 132 31.31 -2.26 -22.91
C GLY A 132 31.07 -3.57 -23.65
N SER A 133 31.23 -3.54 -24.96
CA SER A 133 31.16 -4.67 -25.90
C SER A 133 32.15 -5.79 -25.56
N LYS A 134 31.72 -7.07 -25.67
CA LYS A 134 32.52 -8.15 -26.30
C LYS A 134 31.74 -9.46 -26.48
N GLU A 135 31.44 -9.71 -27.75
CA GLU A 135 31.46 -10.96 -28.53
C GLU A 135 31.64 -12.35 -27.90
N ARG A 136 30.79 -13.28 -28.41
CA ARG A 136 31.05 -14.68 -28.87
C ARG A 136 31.46 -15.71 -27.79
N LEU A 137 31.03 -16.97 -27.79
CA LEU A 137 30.84 -17.95 -28.88
C LEU A 137 29.99 -19.15 -28.39
N ALA A 138 29.48 -19.88 -29.39
CA ALA A 138 28.73 -21.14 -29.46
C ALA A 138 28.96 -22.28 -28.44
N GLY A 139 27.94 -23.15 -28.34
CA GLY A 139 28.08 -24.53 -27.86
C GLY A 139 26.75 -25.28 -27.75
N SER A 140 26.21 -25.73 -28.89
CA SER A 140 25.06 -26.66 -28.95
C SER A 140 25.56 -28.11 -29.01
N LYS A 141 24.95 -28.98 -28.20
CA LYS A 141 24.83 -30.45 -28.30
C LYS A 141 23.85 -30.82 -27.19
N GLY A 142 22.73 -31.50 -27.43
CA GLY A 142 22.57 -32.66 -28.27
C GLY A 142 22.10 -33.79 -27.35
N ASP A 143 20.92 -34.30 -27.67
CA ASP A 143 20.49 -35.69 -27.50
C ASP A 143 19.33 -35.97 -26.55
N GLN A 144 18.46 -36.75 -27.17
CA GLN A 144 17.08 -37.08 -26.90
C GLN A 144 17.10 -38.59 -26.81
N GLU A 145 16.67 -39.19 -25.70
CA GLU A 145 16.35 -40.61 -25.72
C GLU A 145 15.16 -40.95 -24.82
N ARG A 146 14.25 -41.69 -25.45
CA ARG A 146 12.97 -42.21 -24.98
C ARG A 146 13.16 -43.50 -24.17
N MET A 147 12.03 -43.92 -23.59
CA MET A 147 11.64 -45.25 -23.12
C MET A 147 11.72 -45.41 -21.59
N SER A 148 10.83 -46.10 -20.91
CA SER A 148 9.45 -46.53 -21.14
C SER A 148 8.95 -47.04 -19.78
N ILE A 149 7.66 -46.83 -19.51
CA ILE A 149 6.69 -47.66 -18.78
C ILE A 149 7.22 -48.68 -17.75
N GLY A 150 6.82 -48.49 -16.49
CA GLY A 150 6.82 -49.51 -15.44
C GLY A 150 5.76 -49.21 -14.37
N SER A 151 4.60 -49.84 -14.52
CA SER A 151 3.46 -49.83 -13.59
C SER A 151 3.79 -50.56 -12.28
N PHE A 152 3.35 -50.07 -11.11
CA PHE A 152 3.00 -50.92 -9.96
C PHE A 152 2.00 -50.22 -9.00
N SER A 153 1.12 -51.02 -8.42
CA SER A 153 -0.14 -50.68 -7.76
C SER A 153 -0.09 -50.83 -6.23
N MET A 154 -0.93 -50.01 -5.54
CA MET A 154 -1.60 -50.13 -4.22
C MET A 154 -0.98 -50.93 -3.05
N GLN A 155 -0.83 -50.28 -1.87
CA GLN A 155 -1.64 -50.52 -0.63
C GLN A 155 -1.09 -49.75 0.62
N HIS A 156 -2.03 -49.38 1.51
CA HIS A 156 -2.00 -48.56 2.75
C HIS A 156 -1.17 -49.14 3.96
N PRO A 157 -1.33 -48.68 5.23
CA PRO A 157 -1.16 -47.35 5.87
C PRO A 157 -0.37 -47.42 7.22
N ILE A 158 0.46 -46.43 7.62
CA ILE A 158 0.90 -46.33 9.04
C ILE A 158 1.06 -44.88 9.52
N LYS A 159 0.18 -44.53 10.48
CA LYS A 159 0.29 -43.62 11.64
C LYS A 159 1.49 -42.65 11.71
N SER A 160 1.19 -41.35 11.81
CA SER A 160 2.09 -40.39 12.47
C SER A 160 1.31 -39.38 13.33
N SER A 161 1.40 -39.62 14.63
CA SER A 161 1.68 -38.66 15.70
C SER A 161 1.27 -37.19 15.45
N ILE A 162 0.09 -36.83 15.93
CA ILE A 162 -0.30 -35.43 16.14
C ILE A 162 0.56 -34.88 17.27
N SER A 163 1.60 -34.12 16.91
CA SER A 163 2.28 -33.24 17.85
C SER A 163 1.44 -31.97 18.01
N SER A 164 0.95 -31.79 19.23
CA SER A 164 0.17 -30.64 19.67
C SER A 164 1.04 -29.38 19.67
N PHE A 165 0.89 -28.54 18.65
CA PHE A 165 1.30 -27.15 18.73
C PHE A 165 0.24 -26.36 19.53
N PRO A 166 0.64 -25.42 20.40
CA PRO A 166 -0.29 -24.62 21.17
C PRO A 166 -0.94 -23.58 20.23
N PHE A 167 -2.03 -23.98 19.58
CA PHE A 167 -2.92 -23.07 18.90
C PHE A 167 -3.65 -22.25 19.97
N SER A 168 -3.13 -21.06 20.27
CA SER A 168 -3.96 -20.03 20.88
C SER A 168 -5.07 -19.75 19.88
N SER A 169 -6.30 -20.14 20.19
CA SER A 169 -7.44 -19.99 19.27
C SER A 169 -7.59 -18.50 18.92
N PRO A 170 -7.42 -18.11 17.64
CA PRO A 170 -7.82 -16.78 17.21
C PRO A 170 -9.32 -16.63 17.50
N ASN A 171 -9.77 -15.42 17.81
CA ASN A 171 -11.20 -15.15 17.88
C ASN A 171 -11.80 -15.48 16.49
N SER A 172 -12.41 -16.66 16.34
CA SER A 172 -12.81 -17.19 15.02
C SER A 172 -13.73 -16.25 14.25
N GLY A 173 -14.48 -15.41 14.95
CA GLY A 173 -15.36 -14.39 14.36
C GLY A 173 -14.63 -13.22 13.71
N SER A 174 -13.49 -12.76 14.24
CA SER A 174 -12.74 -11.63 13.65
C SER A 174 -12.07 -12.05 12.35
N LEU A 175 -11.41 -13.21 12.34
CA LEU A 175 -10.77 -13.77 11.16
C LEU A 175 -11.79 -14.02 10.04
N PHE A 176 -12.94 -14.63 10.39
CA PHE A 176 -14.02 -14.84 9.42
C PHE A 176 -14.52 -13.52 8.84
N THR A 177 -14.67 -12.47 9.66
CA THR A 177 -15.08 -11.13 9.19
C THR A 177 -14.09 -10.57 8.17
N VAL A 178 -12.78 -10.74 8.42
CA VAL A 178 -11.72 -10.26 7.54
C VAL A 178 -11.71 -11.04 6.21
N GLN A 179 -11.81 -12.37 6.28
CA GLN A 179 -11.88 -13.23 5.09
C GLN A 179 -13.13 -12.93 4.25
N TYR A 180 -14.29 -12.77 4.91
CA TYR A 180 -15.53 -12.39 4.24
C TYR A 180 -15.41 -11.03 3.53
N ALA A 181 -14.84 -10.03 4.19
CA ALA A 181 -14.61 -8.72 3.58
C ALA A 181 -13.70 -8.81 2.35
N HIS A 182 -12.63 -9.60 2.42
CA HIS A 182 -11.76 -9.87 1.27
C HIS A 182 -12.52 -10.53 0.11
N ALA A 183 -13.24 -11.63 0.36
CA ALA A 183 -14.03 -12.34 -0.65
C ALA A 183 -15.13 -11.47 -1.27
N ARG A 184 -15.73 -10.58 -0.46
CA ARG A 184 -16.68 -9.56 -0.94
C ARG A 184 -16.00 -8.58 -1.87
N CYS A 185 -14.82 -8.07 -1.55
CA CYS A 185 -14.05 -7.25 -2.47
C CYS A 185 -13.81 -7.99 -3.80
N CYS A 186 -13.36 -9.25 -3.77
CA CYS A 186 -13.16 -10.06 -4.98
C CYS A 186 -14.45 -10.17 -5.81
N SER A 187 -15.59 -10.42 -5.16
CA SER A 187 -16.90 -10.51 -5.82
C SER A 187 -17.33 -9.18 -6.46
N LEU A 188 -17.12 -8.06 -5.78
CA LEU A 188 -17.43 -6.73 -6.30
C LEU A 188 -16.53 -6.35 -7.48
N LEU A 189 -15.26 -6.72 -7.45
CA LEU A 189 -14.36 -6.51 -8.57
C LEU A 189 -14.79 -7.36 -9.78
N ARG A 190 -15.20 -8.63 -9.58
CA ARG A 190 -15.75 -9.47 -10.65
C ARG A 190 -16.99 -8.84 -11.27
N LEU A 191 -17.87 -8.31 -10.42
CA LEU A 191 -19.05 -7.57 -10.89
C LEU A 191 -18.66 -6.29 -11.65
N GLY A 192 -17.64 -5.56 -11.19
CA GLY A 192 -17.07 -4.42 -11.91
C GLY A 192 -16.58 -4.76 -13.32
N VAL A 193 -15.98 -5.94 -13.50
CA VAL A 193 -15.58 -6.47 -14.81
C VAL A 193 -16.81 -6.80 -15.66
N HIS A 194 -17.75 -7.57 -15.10
CA HIS A 194 -18.97 -7.97 -15.81
C HIS A 194 -19.80 -6.75 -16.27
N GLU A 195 -19.86 -5.72 -15.43
CA GLU A 195 -20.55 -4.47 -15.73
C GLU A 195 -19.74 -3.54 -16.66
N GLY A 196 -18.51 -3.91 -17.06
CA GLY A 196 -17.67 -3.10 -17.93
C GLY A 196 -17.15 -1.81 -17.28
N LEU A 197 -17.15 -1.70 -15.95
CA LEU A 197 -16.51 -0.60 -15.23
C LEU A 197 -14.99 -0.70 -15.33
N ILE A 198 -14.47 -1.92 -15.25
CA ILE A 198 -13.05 -2.23 -15.38
C ILE A 198 -12.84 -3.39 -16.36
N LYS A 199 -11.65 -3.52 -16.94
CA LYS A 199 -11.27 -4.71 -17.71
C LYS A 199 -10.00 -5.34 -17.17
N LEU A 200 -9.97 -6.67 -17.15
CA LEU A 200 -8.79 -7.48 -16.88
C LEU A 200 -7.93 -7.54 -18.15
N GLY A 201 -6.62 -7.39 -18.00
CA GLY A 201 -5.65 -7.60 -19.05
C GLY A 201 -5.54 -9.08 -19.39
N GLU A 202 -5.54 -9.39 -20.68
CA GLU A 202 -5.36 -10.75 -21.18
C GLU A 202 -3.95 -11.23 -20.80
N SER A 203 -3.86 -12.26 -19.97
CA SER A 203 -2.59 -12.93 -19.68
C SER A 203 -2.31 -13.93 -20.78
N ASN A 204 -1.35 -13.63 -21.66
CA ASN A 204 -0.80 -14.60 -22.61
C ASN A 204 0.10 -15.61 -21.88
N VAL A 205 -0.46 -16.56 -21.12
CA VAL A 205 0.31 -17.73 -20.63
C VAL A 205 -0.60 -18.97 -20.52
N ASP A 206 -0.21 -20.01 -21.24
CA ASP A 206 -0.80 -21.35 -21.23
C ASP A 206 -0.73 -22.03 -19.85
N GLN A 207 -1.83 -22.70 -19.50
CA GLN A 207 -2.03 -23.79 -18.52
C GLN A 207 -1.16 -23.85 -17.24
N GLY A 208 -1.84 -23.70 -16.10
CA GLY A 208 -1.43 -24.23 -14.79
C GLY A 208 -2.14 -23.51 -13.64
N ASP A 209 -2.73 -24.24 -12.70
CA ASP A 209 -3.73 -23.86 -11.66
C ASP A 209 -3.43 -22.62 -10.76
N ASN A 210 -2.35 -21.88 -10.99
CA ASN A 210 -2.02 -20.62 -10.32
C ASN A 210 -2.62 -19.35 -10.98
N VAL A 211 -3.45 -19.50 -12.03
CA VAL A 211 -4.00 -18.37 -12.82
C VAL A 211 -4.91 -17.44 -11.99
N LYS A 212 -5.68 -17.95 -11.04
CA LYS A 212 -6.68 -17.14 -10.29
C LYS A 212 -6.06 -16.08 -9.38
N GLN A 213 -4.92 -16.39 -8.76
CA GLN A 213 -4.20 -15.48 -7.86
C GLN A 213 -3.53 -14.31 -8.61
N ASN A 214 -3.26 -14.49 -9.91
CA ASN A 214 -2.66 -13.49 -10.80
C ASN A 214 -3.69 -12.60 -11.51
N LEU A 215 -5.00 -12.91 -11.43
CA LEU A 215 -6.05 -12.18 -12.16
C LEU A 215 -6.10 -10.69 -11.80
N TRP A 216 -6.01 -10.36 -10.51
CA TRP A 216 -6.14 -8.97 -10.04
C TRP A 216 -4.88 -8.12 -10.26
N SER A 217 -3.74 -8.75 -10.52
CA SER A 217 -2.47 -8.09 -10.86
C SER A 217 -2.45 -7.49 -12.27
N SER A 218 -3.48 -7.77 -13.09
CA SER A 218 -3.54 -7.38 -14.50
C SER A 218 -4.75 -6.50 -14.84
N ILE A 219 -5.45 -5.86 -13.88
CA ILE A 219 -6.52 -4.90 -14.22
C ILE A 219 -5.90 -3.69 -14.94
N PHE A 220 -6.29 -3.41 -16.19
CA PHE A 220 -5.64 -2.34 -16.96
C PHE A 220 -6.55 -1.37 -17.73
N THR A 221 -7.86 -1.37 -17.52
CA THR A 221 -8.66 -0.20 -17.97
C THR A 221 -9.75 0.17 -16.96
N PRO A 222 -9.91 1.47 -16.64
CA PRO A 222 -9.01 2.57 -16.98
C PRO A 222 -7.67 2.48 -16.23
N ASN A 223 -6.55 2.76 -16.92
CA ASN A 223 -5.22 2.91 -16.33
C ASN A 223 -4.63 4.28 -16.75
N PRO A 224 -4.43 5.23 -15.82
CA PRO A 224 -4.73 5.13 -14.39
C PRO A 224 -6.24 5.10 -14.12
N ILE A 225 -6.63 4.62 -12.94
CA ILE A 225 -8.02 4.77 -12.46
C ILE A 225 -8.32 6.28 -12.38
N PRO A 226 -9.52 6.75 -12.79
CA PRO A 226 -9.85 8.17 -12.83
C PRO A 226 -10.13 8.73 -11.42
N TRP A 227 -9.12 8.74 -10.56
CA TRP A 227 -9.23 9.21 -9.18
C TRP A 227 -9.61 10.68 -9.06
N LEU A 228 -9.11 11.51 -9.97
CA LEU A 228 -9.21 12.98 -9.93
C LEU A 228 -10.26 13.51 -10.91
N ASN A 229 -10.96 14.56 -10.52
CA ASN A 229 -11.82 15.37 -11.40
C ASN A 229 -10.99 16.42 -12.18
N SER A 230 -11.67 17.29 -12.93
CA SER A 230 -11.04 18.39 -13.69
C SER A 230 -10.32 19.42 -12.80
N ASP A 231 -10.67 19.50 -11.53
CA ASP A 231 -10.10 20.46 -10.56
C ASP A 231 -8.95 19.83 -9.74
N GLU A 232 -8.41 18.70 -10.20
CA GLU A 232 -7.40 17.91 -9.50
C GLU A 232 -7.81 17.46 -8.09
N LYS A 233 -9.11 17.36 -7.81
CA LYS A 233 -9.65 16.83 -6.54
C LYS A 233 -10.09 15.39 -6.70
N LEU A 234 -9.97 14.61 -5.62
CA LEU A 234 -10.52 13.25 -5.61
C LEU A 234 -12.04 13.29 -5.88
N ARG A 235 -12.53 12.42 -6.76
CA ARG A 235 -13.94 12.40 -7.21
C ARG A 235 -14.95 12.01 -6.12
N PHE A 236 -14.50 11.54 -4.96
CA PHE A 236 -15.39 11.02 -3.92
C PHE A 236 -16.22 12.14 -3.29
N ASN A 237 -17.52 11.90 -3.15
CA ASN A 237 -18.47 12.87 -2.62
C ASN A 237 -19.09 12.46 -1.28
N HIS A 238 -18.72 11.29 -0.75
CA HIS A 238 -19.29 10.75 0.48
C HIS A 238 -18.20 10.51 1.55
N PRO A 239 -18.42 10.90 2.82
CA PRO A 239 -17.43 10.76 3.90
C PRO A 239 -16.89 9.33 4.08
N ALA A 240 -17.72 8.30 3.84
CA ALA A 240 -17.30 6.91 3.98
C ALA A 240 -16.16 6.50 3.04
N SER A 241 -16.05 7.10 1.84
CA SER A 241 -14.91 6.87 0.95
C SER A 241 -13.61 7.39 1.56
N TYR A 242 -13.67 8.58 2.18
CA TYR A 242 -12.50 9.17 2.82
C TYR A 242 -12.13 8.43 4.11
N LEU A 243 -13.10 7.90 4.86
CA LEU A 243 -12.83 7.03 6.00
C LEU A 243 -12.05 5.78 5.56
N LEU A 244 -12.44 5.17 4.45
CA LEU A 244 -11.73 4.01 3.89
C LEU A 244 -10.30 4.37 3.47
N ILE A 245 -10.11 5.49 2.78
CA ILE A 245 -8.76 5.95 2.40
C ILE A 245 -7.90 6.19 3.64
N ASN A 246 -8.44 6.84 4.67
CA ASN A 246 -7.73 7.06 5.93
C ASN A 246 -7.30 5.75 6.60
N GLU A 247 -8.18 4.75 6.64
CA GLU A 247 -7.86 3.45 7.24
C GLU A 247 -6.83 2.68 6.40
N LEU A 248 -6.91 2.74 5.07
CA LEU A 248 -5.88 2.17 4.19
C LEU A 248 -4.50 2.79 4.47
N VAL A 249 -4.42 4.12 4.55
CA VAL A 249 -3.17 4.83 4.87
C VAL A 249 -2.64 4.38 6.23
N ARG A 250 -3.52 4.33 7.24
CA ARG A 250 -3.15 3.94 8.61
C ARG A 250 -2.62 2.50 8.66
N VAL A 251 -3.25 1.58 7.96
CA VAL A 251 -2.81 0.18 7.89
C VAL A 251 -1.45 0.08 7.21
N VAL A 252 -1.27 0.71 6.05
CA VAL A 252 0.00 0.67 5.31
C VAL A 252 1.13 1.34 6.10
N ASP A 253 0.86 2.45 6.80
CA ASP A 253 1.84 3.10 7.67
C ASP A 253 2.27 2.24 8.86
N LYS A 254 1.36 1.42 9.41
CA LYS A 254 1.69 0.46 10.48
C LYS A 254 2.64 -0.65 9.98
N VAL A 255 2.59 -1.01 8.69
CA VAL A 255 3.45 -2.05 8.11
C VAL A 255 4.91 -1.63 8.10
N GLU A 256 5.19 -0.35 7.85
CA GLU A 256 6.56 0.19 7.81
C GLU A 256 7.07 0.68 9.17
N GLY A 257 6.17 0.99 10.11
CA GLY A 257 6.54 1.53 11.43
C GLY A 257 7.04 0.51 12.45
N SER A 258 7.10 -0.78 12.10
CA SER A 258 7.44 -1.86 13.01
C SER A 258 8.95 -2.15 13.05
N ASP A 259 9.75 -1.19 13.48
CA ASP A 259 11.15 -1.45 13.89
C ASP A 259 11.22 -2.25 15.21
N PHE A 260 10.09 -2.39 15.91
CA PHE A 260 9.91 -3.33 17.02
C PHE A 260 8.75 -4.28 16.68
N ALA A 261 9.07 -5.55 16.52
CA ALA A 261 8.19 -6.58 15.96
C ALA A 261 6.91 -6.89 16.77
N ASP A 262 6.76 -6.36 17.99
CA ASP A 262 5.83 -6.95 18.98
C ASP A 262 4.63 -6.07 19.42
N SER A 263 4.25 -4.99 18.71
CA SER A 263 3.14 -4.13 19.20
C SER A 263 1.93 -3.94 18.28
N VAL A 264 2.01 -4.29 16.99
CA VAL A 264 0.88 -4.07 16.09
C VAL A 264 -0.09 -5.24 16.19
N ASN A 265 -1.28 -4.98 16.74
CA ASN A 265 -2.39 -5.92 16.69
C ASN A 265 -2.96 -5.96 15.26
N TRP A 266 -2.40 -6.85 14.43
CA TRP A 266 -2.79 -7.03 13.03
C TRP A 266 -4.22 -7.52 12.86
N GLU A 267 -4.72 -8.33 13.80
CA GLU A 267 -6.10 -8.82 13.79
C GLU A 267 -7.08 -7.65 13.96
N LYS A 268 -6.83 -6.77 14.93
CA LYS A 268 -7.61 -5.54 15.12
C LYS A 268 -7.51 -4.62 13.91
N ALA A 269 -6.32 -4.42 13.35
CA ALA A 269 -6.14 -3.56 12.18
C ALA A 269 -6.91 -4.09 10.97
N ALA A 270 -6.90 -5.41 10.74
CA ALA A 270 -7.63 -6.03 9.64
C ALA A 270 -9.14 -5.90 9.86
N LEU A 271 -9.61 -6.16 11.09
CA LEU A 271 -11.01 -6.03 11.45
C LEU A 271 -11.52 -4.59 11.32
N ASP A 272 -10.73 -3.60 11.74
CA ASP A 272 -11.06 -2.19 11.60
C ASP A 272 -11.17 -1.80 10.11
N LEU A 273 -10.23 -2.24 9.26
CA LEU A 273 -10.30 -2.03 7.81
C LEU A 273 -11.54 -2.69 7.20
N SER A 274 -11.86 -3.93 7.57
CA SER A 274 -13.07 -4.63 7.11
C SER A 274 -14.36 -3.88 7.48
N ARG A 275 -14.46 -3.35 8.70
CA ARG A 275 -15.64 -2.57 9.15
C ARG A 275 -15.78 -1.25 8.41
N VAL A 276 -14.67 -0.55 8.19
CA VAL A 276 -14.67 0.70 7.41
C VAL A 276 -15.04 0.42 5.96
N PHE A 277 -14.55 -0.68 5.38
CA PHE A 277 -14.95 -1.14 4.06
C PHE A 277 -16.44 -1.44 3.97
N GLU A 278 -17.04 -2.16 4.92
CA GLU A 278 -18.48 -2.40 4.93
C GLU A 278 -19.29 -1.10 5.01
N THR A 279 -18.81 -0.13 5.80
CA THR A 279 -19.44 1.20 5.88
C THR A 279 -19.38 1.93 4.54
N PHE A 280 -18.23 1.87 3.86
CA PHE A 280 -18.07 2.39 2.50
C PHE A 280 -19.03 1.70 1.55
N TRP A 281 -19.05 0.37 1.51
CA TRP A 281 -19.89 -0.39 0.59
C TRP A 281 -21.38 -0.11 0.82
N CYS A 282 -21.84 -0.10 2.08
CA CYS A 282 -23.24 0.17 2.42
C CYS A 282 -23.69 1.58 2.03
N LYS A 283 -22.81 2.59 2.15
CA LYS A 283 -23.18 4.01 1.96
C LYS A 283 -22.80 4.58 0.60
N CYS A 284 -21.84 3.99 -0.10
CA CYS A 284 -21.33 4.46 -1.37
C CYS A 284 -21.81 3.56 -2.50
N GLN A 285 -22.93 3.92 -3.15
CA GLN A 285 -23.41 3.20 -4.32
C GLN A 285 -22.35 3.21 -5.44
N ILE A 286 -21.97 2.03 -5.93
CA ILE A 286 -21.00 1.84 -7.03
C ILE A 286 -21.74 1.57 -8.35
N PHE A 287 -22.72 0.66 -8.31
CA PHE A 287 -23.45 0.17 -9.47
C PHE A 287 -24.82 0.87 -9.65
N GLY A 288 -25.51 0.57 -10.74
CA GLY A 288 -26.82 1.16 -11.04
C GLY A 288 -26.70 2.63 -11.46
N LYS A 289 -27.44 3.53 -10.80
CA LYS A 289 -27.56 4.95 -11.19
C LYS A 289 -26.23 5.69 -11.24
N VAL A 290 -25.28 5.36 -10.37
CA VAL A 290 -23.95 6.01 -10.33
C VAL A 290 -23.11 5.64 -11.55
N LYS A 291 -23.15 4.38 -11.99
CA LYS A 291 -22.47 3.93 -13.20
C LYS A 291 -22.99 4.65 -14.45
N THR A 292 -24.30 4.84 -14.54
CA THR A 292 -24.93 5.50 -15.71
C THR A 292 -24.74 7.01 -15.71
N ALA A 293 -24.79 7.66 -14.55
CA ALA A 293 -24.69 9.11 -14.42
C ALA A 293 -23.24 9.62 -14.30
N SER A 294 -22.34 8.81 -13.75
CA SER A 294 -20.96 9.19 -13.43
C SER A 294 -20.02 7.98 -13.48
N PRO A 295 -19.72 7.45 -14.68
CA PRO A 295 -18.94 6.23 -14.84
C PRO A 295 -17.55 6.33 -14.19
N GLU A 296 -16.89 7.49 -14.24
CA GLU A 296 -15.56 7.70 -13.64
C GLU A 296 -15.62 7.64 -12.10
N LEU A 297 -16.71 8.10 -11.50
CA LEU A 297 -16.90 7.98 -10.04
C LEU A 297 -17.12 6.51 -9.65
N ALA A 298 -17.89 5.77 -10.44
CA ALA A 298 -18.07 4.33 -10.23
C ALA A 298 -16.72 3.59 -10.38
N GLN A 299 -15.91 3.94 -11.38
CA GLN A 299 -14.56 3.41 -11.58
C GLN A 299 -13.62 3.74 -10.41
N ALA A 300 -13.60 4.98 -9.92
CA ALA A 300 -12.81 5.36 -8.76
C ALA A 300 -13.23 4.59 -7.48
N LYS A 301 -14.53 4.33 -7.30
CA LYS A 301 -15.03 3.51 -6.18
C LYS A 301 -14.61 2.04 -6.32
N ILE A 302 -14.66 1.47 -7.52
CA ILE A 302 -14.10 0.14 -7.79
C ILE A 302 -12.59 0.11 -7.52
N GLY A 303 -11.87 1.18 -7.84
CA GLY A 303 -10.47 1.35 -7.46
C GLY A 303 -10.23 1.25 -5.95
N LEU A 304 -11.10 1.85 -5.12
CA LEU A 304 -11.01 1.69 -3.66
C LEU A 304 -11.27 0.26 -3.21
N VAL A 305 -12.20 -0.46 -3.85
CA VAL A 305 -12.41 -1.89 -3.60
C VAL A 305 -11.13 -2.66 -3.92
N LEU A 306 -10.47 -2.36 -5.04
CA LEU A 306 -9.22 -3.02 -5.44
C LEU A 306 -8.07 -2.74 -4.47
N ALA A 307 -7.87 -1.49 -4.07
CA ALA A 307 -6.88 -1.12 -3.06
C ALA A 307 -7.14 -1.83 -1.73
N THR A 308 -8.41 -1.93 -1.32
CA THR A 308 -8.81 -2.64 -0.10
C THR A 308 -8.57 -4.14 -0.20
N GLN A 309 -8.92 -4.76 -1.33
CA GLN A 309 -8.64 -6.17 -1.60
C GLN A 309 -7.15 -6.48 -1.48
N SER A 310 -6.30 -5.66 -2.13
CA SER A 310 -4.84 -5.77 -2.07
C SER A 310 -4.31 -5.72 -0.62
N VAL A 311 -4.76 -4.74 0.17
CA VAL A 311 -4.30 -4.57 1.56
C VAL A 311 -4.81 -5.69 2.45
N LEU A 312 -6.10 -6.07 2.37
CA LEU A 312 -6.66 -7.18 3.15
C LEU A 312 -5.97 -8.51 2.83
N LYS A 313 -5.70 -8.78 1.54
CA LYS A 313 -4.94 -9.95 1.12
C LYS A 313 -3.56 -9.99 1.77
N PHE A 314 -2.82 -8.88 1.70
CA PHE A 314 -1.52 -8.77 2.35
C PHE A 314 -1.60 -8.99 3.86
N MET A 315 -2.61 -8.43 4.54
CA MET A 315 -2.77 -8.64 5.99
C MET A 315 -3.07 -10.10 6.32
N LEU A 316 -3.96 -10.76 5.57
CA LEU A 316 -4.29 -12.16 5.77
C LEU A 316 -3.05 -13.04 5.55
N GLU A 317 -2.39 -12.91 4.40
CA GLU A 317 -1.33 -13.83 3.97
C GLU A 317 0.01 -13.56 4.66
N GLU A 318 0.44 -12.29 4.73
CA GLU A 318 1.80 -11.94 5.20
C GLU A 318 1.84 -11.54 6.67
N LYS A 319 0.74 -11.09 7.28
CA LYS A 319 0.71 -10.67 8.70
C LYS A 319 0.00 -11.65 9.62
N LEU A 320 -1.07 -12.27 9.17
CA LEU A 320 -1.87 -13.21 9.97
C LEU A 320 -1.58 -14.69 9.63
N GLY A 321 -0.95 -14.97 8.49
CA GLY A 321 -0.59 -16.34 8.07
C GLY A 321 -1.77 -17.18 7.57
N TYR A 322 -2.86 -16.55 7.11
CA TYR A 322 -4.03 -17.21 6.55
C TYR A 322 -4.16 -16.95 5.05
N PHE A 323 -4.68 -17.93 4.32
CA PHE A 323 -4.99 -17.73 2.90
C PHE A 323 -6.16 -16.75 2.72
N ALA A 324 -5.98 -15.82 1.79
CA ALA A 324 -7.05 -14.92 1.37
C ALA A 324 -7.94 -15.63 0.35
N LEU A 325 -9.08 -16.16 0.81
CA LEU A 325 -10.03 -16.84 -0.04
C LEU A 325 -10.77 -15.84 -0.95
N ASP A 326 -10.92 -16.19 -2.23
CA ASP A 326 -11.63 -15.36 -3.21
C ASP A 326 -13.16 -15.46 -3.14
N GLU A 327 -13.64 -16.49 -2.44
CA GLU A 327 -15.03 -16.85 -2.21
C GLU A 327 -15.12 -17.51 -0.81
N VAL A 328 -16.10 -17.08 -0.01
CA VAL A 328 -16.40 -17.58 1.34
C VAL A 328 -17.88 -17.89 1.40
#